data_AF-A0A925XT99-F1
#
_entry.id   AF-A0A925XT99-F1
#
_cell.length_a   1.000
_cell.length_b   1.000
_cell.length_c   1.000
_cell.angle_alpha   90.00
_cell.angle_beta   90.00
_cell.angle_gamma   90.00
#
_symmetry.space_group_name_H-M   'P 1'
#
loop_
_entity.id
_entity.type
_entity.pdbx_description
1 polymer ?
#
loop_
_entity_poly.entity_id
_entity_poly.type
_entity_poly.pdbx_seq_one_letter_code
_entity_poly.pdbx_strand_id
1 'polypeptide(L)'
;MSEREPFFRFDGQIARYLPRGGATLKNPDAQTPALRRDDRGVWFLEMTFTADPDHPSEIELTRRIPLDNLSEEDWQNLQHWYANLDFKQIIAQGISNGLEKIEDTRVQRLFMSLLTFLNPRQVAVLIYLYRAADEQGSTPQVCFESNELLEALGYSRSNDGRFPAEVRAQLNRDLVALHRMELVIPDPEQDANASRAVYLVKNILRIEKFAVDKGGRKTFDWQKAADYTHELADGYTVSLGFFDTIKRGSDYLLLSKDIDLKQKPNAQASRNYRMKLQTYLWGRMAWDDLQEGQYLNVSLAYLLKHLELFGNNKSRNKAILYEVIEELKREGEDPKSEGLIVDYKEVVNRKSVTVRFKINPNRARRKSSAS
;
A
#
# COMPACT_ATOMS: atom_id res chain seq x y z
N MET A 1 8.17 -6.09 -34.81
CA MET A 1 8.18 -5.80 -33.37
C MET A 1 6.74 -5.97 -32.89
N SER A 2 6.42 -6.94 -32.04
CA SER A 2 5.06 -7.04 -31.51
C SER A 2 4.81 -5.82 -30.63
N GLU A 3 3.72 -5.09 -30.87
CA GLU A 3 3.28 -4.03 -29.96
C GLU A 3 3.21 -4.61 -28.55
N ARG A 4 3.99 -4.05 -27.62
CA ARG A 4 3.90 -4.44 -26.21
C ARG A 4 2.48 -4.11 -25.75
N GLU A 5 1.79 -5.07 -25.12
CA GLU A 5 0.46 -4.82 -24.56
C GLU A 5 0.50 -3.55 -23.67
N PRO A 6 -0.44 -2.59 -23.84
CA PRO A 6 -0.43 -1.31 -23.13
C PRO A 6 -0.81 -1.44 -21.64
N PHE A 7 -0.97 -2.68 -21.16
CA PHE A 7 -1.33 -3.02 -19.80
C PHE A 7 -0.26 -3.92 -19.19
N PHE A 8 -0.19 -3.92 -17.86
CA PHE A 8 0.49 -4.95 -17.08
C PHE A 8 -0.51 -5.60 -16.12
N ARG A 9 -0.17 -6.80 -15.67
CA ARG A 9 -1.02 -7.57 -14.75
C ARG A 9 -0.77 -7.09 -13.32
N PHE A 10 -1.85 -6.74 -12.62
CA PHE A 10 -1.84 -6.37 -11.22
C PHE A 10 -2.71 -7.35 -10.44
N ASP A 11 -2.15 -7.96 -9.41
CA ASP A 11 -2.81 -9.07 -8.73
C ASP A 11 -4.15 -8.66 -8.09
N GLY A 12 -5.19 -9.48 -8.26
CA GLY A 12 -6.54 -9.18 -7.75
C GLY A 12 -6.63 -9.23 -6.23
N GLN A 13 -5.93 -10.19 -5.60
CA GLN A 13 -5.91 -10.32 -4.15
C GLN A 13 -5.20 -9.15 -3.50
N ILE A 14 -4.02 -8.77 -4.00
CA ILE A 14 -3.34 -7.59 -3.46
C ILE A 14 -4.18 -6.32 -3.66
N ALA A 15 -4.79 -6.13 -4.84
CA ALA A 15 -5.65 -4.98 -5.10
C ALA A 15 -6.80 -4.88 -4.08
N ARG A 16 -7.42 -6.01 -3.72
CA ARG A 16 -8.45 -6.08 -2.68
C ARG A 16 -7.93 -5.66 -1.30
N TYR A 17 -6.70 -6.03 -0.97
CA TYR A 17 -6.14 -5.83 0.37
C TYR A 17 -5.53 -4.45 0.58
N LEU A 18 -5.06 -3.79 -0.48
CA LEU A 18 -4.38 -2.50 -0.38
C LEU A 18 -5.16 -1.39 0.34
N PRO A 19 -6.45 -1.13 0.04
CA PRO A 19 -7.19 -0.05 0.69
C PRO A 19 -7.26 -0.23 2.20
N ARG A 20 -7.38 -1.49 2.63
CA ARG A 20 -7.50 -1.87 4.03
C ARG A 20 -6.15 -1.92 4.73
N GLY A 21 -5.17 -2.58 4.13
CA GLY A 21 -3.81 -2.69 4.66
C GLY A 21 -3.12 -1.33 4.79
N GLY A 22 -3.48 -0.36 3.96
CA GLY A 22 -3.01 1.03 3.99
C GLY A 22 -3.81 1.99 4.89
N ALA A 23 -4.90 1.53 5.50
CA ALA A 23 -5.67 2.37 6.44
C ALA A 23 -4.77 2.77 7.62
N THR A 24 -4.94 3.97 8.18
CA THR A 24 -4.13 4.44 9.31
C THR A 24 -4.81 4.11 10.63
N LEU A 25 -4.13 4.38 11.74
CA LEU A 25 -4.70 4.27 13.09
C LEU A 25 -5.89 5.23 13.33
N LYS A 26 -6.14 6.20 12.42
CA LYS A 26 -7.35 7.04 12.46
C LYS A 26 -8.60 6.33 11.96
N ASN A 27 -8.44 5.23 11.22
CA ASN A 27 -9.57 4.49 10.70
C ASN A 27 -10.36 3.88 11.87
N PRO A 28 -11.70 4.02 11.89
CA PRO A 28 -12.52 3.52 12.99
C PRO A 28 -12.44 1.99 13.16
N ASP A 29 -12.05 1.28 12.11
CA ASP A 29 -11.97 -0.17 12.14
C ASP A 29 -10.58 -0.66 12.60
N ALA A 30 -9.61 0.24 12.76
CA ALA A 30 -8.27 -0.08 13.26
C ALA A 30 -8.27 -0.23 14.78
N GLN A 31 -7.75 -1.36 15.27
CA GLN A 31 -7.47 -1.55 16.69
C GLN A 31 -6.13 -0.92 17.05
N THR A 32 -5.94 -0.57 18.32
CA THR A 32 -4.64 -0.09 18.82
C THR A 32 -3.58 -1.17 18.60
N PRO A 33 -2.33 -0.80 18.22
CA PRO A 33 -1.24 -1.75 18.12
C PRO A 33 -1.08 -2.58 19.38
N ALA A 34 -0.74 -3.86 19.23
CA ALA A 34 -0.55 -4.79 20.33
C ALA A 34 0.77 -5.56 20.18
N LEU A 35 1.43 -5.79 21.31
CA LEU A 35 2.54 -6.71 21.43
C LEU A 35 1.98 -8.11 21.77
N ARG A 36 2.16 -9.08 20.89
CA ARG A 36 1.61 -10.44 21.04
C ARG A 36 2.66 -11.51 20.87
N ARG A 37 2.39 -12.68 21.45
CA ARG A 37 3.18 -13.90 21.28
C ARG A 37 2.28 -14.99 20.69
N ASP A 38 2.76 -15.74 19.71
CA ASP A 38 2.03 -16.91 19.20
C ASP A 38 2.30 -18.16 20.05
N ASP A 39 1.63 -19.25 19.68
CA ASP A 39 1.76 -20.57 20.30
C ASP A 39 3.15 -21.20 20.09
N ARG A 40 3.93 -20.70 19.11
CA ARG A 40 5.32 -21.13 18.86
C ARG A 40 6.32 -20.30 19.67
N GLY A 41 5.83 -19.31 20.41
CA GLY A 41 6.63 -18.44 21.25
C GLY A 41 7.28 -17.26 20.52
N VAL A 42 6.91 -17.01 19.26
CA VAL A 42 7.39 -15.87 18.46
C VAL A 42 6.61 -14.62 18.84
N TRP A 43 7.33 -13.50 19.01
CA TRP A 43 6.73 -12.21 19.32
C TRP A 43 6.47 -11.39 18.05
N PHE A 44 5.39 -10.62 18.07
CA PHE A 44 5.04 -9.69 17.01
C PHE A 44 4.52 -8.39 17.59
N LEU A 45 4.79 -7.31 16.87
CA LEU A 45 4.03 -6.08 16.99
C LEU A 45 2.98 -6.08 15.87
N GLU A 46 1.69 -6.06 16.22
CA GLU A 46 0.61 -6.19 15.26
C GLU A 46 -0.45 -5.10 15.38
N MET A 47 -1.22 -4.93 14.31
CA MET A 47 -2.42 -4.09 14.31
C MET A 47 -3.50 -4.70 13.42
N THR A 48 -4.67 -4.91 14.02
CA THR A 48 -5.82 -5.57 13.39
C THR A 48 -6.83 -4.56 12.90
N PHE A 49 -7.52 -4.89 11.81
CA PHE A 49 -8.61 -4.11 11.27
C PHE A 49 -9.88 -4.96 11.14
N THR A 50 -10.94 -4.59 11.85
CA THR A 50 -12.17 -5.39 11.95
C THR A 50 -13.06 -5.28 10.71
N ALA A 51 -13.41 -6.38 10.05
CA ALA A 51 -14.33 -6.36 8.92
C ALA A 51 -15.68 -5.72 9.29
N ASP A 52 -16.30 -5.05 8.32
CA ASP A 52 -17.69 -4.62 8.44
C ASP A 52 -18.60 -5.77 8.00
N PRO A 53 -19.40 -6.37 8.91
CA PRO A 53 -20.23 -7.52 8.58
C PRO A 53 -21.33 -7.20 7.57
N ASP A 54 -21.71 -5.92 7.44
CA ASP A 54 -22.76 -5.49 6.53
C ASP A 54 -22.26 -5.26 5.10
N HIS A 55 -20.95 -5.43 4.86
CA HIS A 55 -20.33 -5.16 3.56
C HIS A 55 -19.33 -6.24 3.14
N PRO A 56 -19.74 -7.23 2.33
CA PRO A 56 -18.95 -8.42 2.00
C PRO A 56 -17.58 -8.16 1.34
N SER A 57 -17.34 -6.96 0.81
CA SER A 57 -16.00 -6.61 0.30
C SER A 57 -15.05 -6.10 1.37
N GLU A 58 -15.56 -5.72 2.54
CA GLU A 58 -14.73 -5.36 3.69
C GLU A 58 -14.23 -6.65 4.31
N ILE A 59 -12.92 -6.72 4.52
CA ILE A 59 -12.26 -7.90 5.06
C ILE A 59 -11.56 -7.57 6.36
N GLU A 60 -11.45 -8.59 7.19
CA GLU A 60 -10.54 -8.56 8.31
C GLU A 60 -9.11 -8.68 7.77
N LEU A 61 -8.22 -7.90 8.36
CA LEU A 61 -6.81 -7.90 8.01
C LEU A 61 -6.00 -7.54 9.25
N THR A 62 -4.92 -8.26 9.49
CA THR A 62 -3.91 -7.90 10.47
C THR A 62 -2.61 -7.62 9.77
N ARG A 63 -1.98 -6.50 10.10
CA ARG A 63 -0.59 -6.21 9.73
C ARG A 63 0.30 -6.47 10.94
N ARG A 64 1.35 -7.26 10.78
CA ARG A 64 2.26 -7.59 11.88
C ARG A 64 3.72 -7.57 11.46
N ILE A 65 4.58 -7.22 12.41
CA ILE A 65 6.03 -7.27 12.27
C ILE A 65 6.53 -8.36 13.22
N PRO A 66 7.08 -9.47 12.69
CA PRO A 66 7.80 -10.44 13.50
C PRO A 66 8.99 -9.78 14.20
N LEU A 67 9.16 -10.08 15.49
CA LEU A 67 10.21 -9.55 16.34
C LEU A 67 11.28 -10.61 16.65
N ASP A 68 11.49 -11.53 15.70
CA ASP A 68 12.51 -12.57 15.81
C ASP A 68 13.90 -11.94 15.99
N ASN A 69 14.73 -12.57 16.82
CA ASN A 69 16.13 -12.19 17.07
C ASN A 69 16.37 -10.85 17.80
N LEU A 70 15.39 -10.32 18.53
CA LEU A 70 15.67 -9.24 19.49
C LEU A 70 16.55 -9.76 20.63
N SER A 71 17.55 -8.96 21.04
CA SER A 71 18.27 -9.22 22.28
C SER A 71 17.35 -8.98 23.49
N GLU A 72 17.72 -9.51 24.67
CA GLU A 72 16.96 -9.27 25.90
C GLU A 72 16.84 -7.76 26.22
N GLU A 73 17.92 -7.00 25.96
CA GLU A 73 17.94 -5.55 26.12
C GLU A 73 16.99 -4.86 25.13
N ASP A 74 17.06 -5.20 23.84
CA ASP A 74 16.15 -4.64 22.81
C ASP A 74 14.69 -4.96 23.14
N TRP A 75 14.42 -6.14 23.69
CA TRP A 75 13.09 -6.55 24.13
C TRP A 75 12.57 -5.70 25.30
N GLN A 76 13.38 -5.53 26.35
CA GLN A 76 13.02 -4.69 27.50
C GLN A 76 12.79 -3.24 27.06
N ASN A 77 13.63 -2.72 26.17
CA ASN A 77 13.48 -1.39 25.59
C ASN A 77 12.17 -1.27 24.79
N LEU A 78 11.85 -2.24 23.94
CA LEU A 78 10.60 -2.24 23.18
C LEU A 78 9.37 -2.27 24.09
N GLN A 79 9.37 -3.11 25.13
CA GLN A 79 8.28 -3.17 26.11
C GLN A 79 8.12 -1.86 26.87
N HIS A 80 9.25 -1.25 27.29
CA HIS A 80 9.26 0.04 27.96
C HIS A 80 8.64 1.13 27.08
N TRP A 81 9.07 1.24 25.81
CA TRP A 81 8.51 2.21 24.89
C TRP A 81 7.03 1.97 24.65
N TYR A 82 6.64 0.73 24.32
CA TYR A 82 5.24 0.36 24.08
C TYR A 82 4.32 0.76 25.25
N ALA A 83 4.72 0.48 26.49
CA ALA A 83 3.94 0.80 27.68
C ALA A 83 3.74 2.31 27.91
N ASN A 84 4.64 3.15 27.39
CA ASN A 84 4.62 4.60 27.55
C ASN A 84 4.08 5.35 26.33
N LEU A 85 3.75 4.66 25.22
CA LEU A 85 3.20 5.30 24.04
C LEU A 85 1.72 5.64 24.19
N ASP A 86 1.40 6.94 24.09
CA ASP A 86 0.03 7.39 23.90
C ASP A 86 -0.31 7.46 22.41
N PHE A 87 -0.92 6.39 21.91
CA PHE A 87 -1.37 6.29 20.53
C PHE A 87 -2.39 7.37 20.14
N LYS A 88 -3.23 7.86 21.06
CA LYS A 88 -4.16 8.97 20.75
C LYS A 88 -3.39 10.26 20.54
N GLN A 89 -2.38 10.53 21.37
CA GLN A 89 -1.50 11.68 21.20
C GLN A 89 -0.71 11.58 19.88
N ILE A 90 -0.19 10.40 19.52
CA ILE A 90 0.49 10.16 18.24
C ILE A 90 -0.43 10.50 17.06
N ILE A 91 -1.68 10.06 17.10
CA ILE A 91 -2.68 10.37 16.05
C ILE A 91 -2.92 11.87 15.92
N ALA A 92 -3.01 12.57 17.05
CA ALA A 92 -3.30 14.00 17.12
C ALA A 92 -2.12 14.86 16.62
N GLN A 93 -0.89 14.52 17.00
CA GLN A 93 0.33 15.24 16.63
C GLN A 93 0.87 14.85 15.24
N GLY A 94 0.43 13.71 14.73
CA GLY A 94 0.97 13.08 13.53
C GLY A 94 2.00 12.01 13.88
N ILE A 95 2.02 10.91 13.11
CA ILE A 95 2.79 9.70 13.44
C ILE A 95 4.28 10.00 13.65
N SER A 96 4.91 10.75 12.73
CA SER A 96 6.32 11.10 12.83
C SER A 96 6.62 11.85 14.13
N ASN A 97 5.93 12.98 14.38
CA ASN A 97 6.14 13.82 15.55
C ASN A 97 5.82 13.08 16.86
N GLY A 98 4.78 12.25 16.86
CA GLY A 98 4.38 11.46 18.02
C GLY A 98 5.42 10.41 18.42
N LEU A 99 6.25 9.95 17.48
CA LEU A 99 7.29 8.95 17.70
C LEU A 99 8.68 9.56 17.85
N GLU A 100 8.86 10.88 17.75
CA GLU A 100 10.15 11.57 17.96
C GLU A 100 10.70 11.36 19.38
N LYS A 101 9.84 11.08 20.35
CA LYS A 101 10.24 10.80 21.75
C LYS A 101 10.95 9.47 21.92
N ILE A 102 10.83 8.55 20.96
CA ILE A 102 11.54 7.26 21.00
C ILE A 102 12.98 7.50 20.58
N GLU A 103 13.90 7.51 21.54
CA GLU A 103 15.34 7.72 21.30
C GLU A 103 15.95 6.56 20.51
N ASP A 104 15.47 5.34 20.75
CA ASP A 104 15.90 4.16 20.00
C ASP A 104 15.33 4.20 18.58
N THR A 105 16.21 4.47 17.61
CA THR A 105 15.85 4.55 16.19
C THR A 105 15.31 3.23 15.63
N ARG A 106 15.75 2.06 16.14
CA ARG A 106 15.24 0.76 15.69
C ARG A 106 13.79 0.58 16.14
N VAL A 107 13.51 0.85 17.42
CA VAL A 107 12.15 0.79 17.97
C VAL A 107 11.24 1.80 17.27
N GLN A 108 11.73 3.03 17.05
CA GLN A 108 11.00 4.06 16.31
C GLN A 108 10.64 3.57 14.90
N ARG A 109 11.57 2.94 14.19
CA ARG A 109 11.35 2.38 12.84
C ARG A 109 10.32 1.26 12.83
N LEU A 110 10.25 0.42 13.87
CA LEU A 110 9.23 -0.63 13.99
C LEU A 110 7.84 -0.02 14.07
N PHE A 111 7.62 0.92 15.00
CA PHE A 111 6.33 1.61 15.13
C PHE A 111 5.98 2.42 13.89
N MET A 112 6.93 3.16 13.31
CA MET A 112 6.72 3.89 12.06
C MET A 112 6.29 2.96 10.94
N SER A 113 6.95 1.80 10.78
CA SER A 113 6.62 0.82 9.74
C SER A 113 5.20 0.30 9.91
N LEU A 114 4.80 -0.09 11.13
CA LEU A 114 3.44 -0.56 11.41
C LEU A 114 2.39 0.51 11.13
N LEU A 115 2.61 1.74 11.62
CA LEU A 115 1.61 2.81 11.58
C LEU A 115 1.48 3.48 10.20
N THR A 116 2.51 3.34 9.35
CA THR A 116 2.55 3.96 8.01
C THR A 116 2.57 2.95 6.86
N PHE A 117 2.38 1.66 7.17
CA PHE A 117 2.36 0.59 6.18
C PHE A 117 1.30 0.83 5.10
N LEU A 118 1.67 0.51 3.86
CA LEU A 118 0.90 0.74 2.64
C LEU A 118 0.37 2.16 2.48
N ASN A 119 1.13 3.16 2.94
CA ASN A 119 0.84 4.53 2.57
C ASN A 119 0.87 4.70 1.03
N PRO A 120 0.23 5.75 0.48
CA PRO A 120 0.17 5.99 -0.96
C PRO A 120 1.48 5.91 -1.74
N ARG A 121 2.61 6.31 -1.14
CA ARG A 121 3.92 6.19 -1.79
C ARG A 121 4.39 4.74 -1.85
N GLN A 122 4.17 3.95 -0.81
CA GLN A 122 4.42 2.50 -0.81
C GLN A 122 3.54 1.76 -1.82
N VAL A 123 2.28 2.22 -2.01
CA VAL A 123 1.41 1.69 -3.07
C VAL A 123 1.97 2.02 -4.46
N ALA A 124 2.46 3.24 -4.70
CA ALA A 124 3.11 3.60 -5.95
C ALA A 124 4.37 2.76 -6.23
N VAL A 125 5.19 2.49 -5.20
CA VAL A 125 6.32 1.57 -5.29
C VAL A 125 5.85 0.17 -5.71
N LEU A 126 4.78 -0.34 -5.10
CA LEU A 126 4.25 -1.65 -5.45
C LEU A 126 3.78 -1.72 -6.91
N ILE A 127 3.05 -0.71 -7.39
CA ILE A 127 2.57 -0.66 -8.77
C ILE A 127 3.74 -0.61 -9.76
N TYR A 128 4.78 0.18 -9.44
CA TYR A 128 6.03 0.20 -10.21
C TYR A 128 6.64 -1.21 -10.31
N LEU A 129 6.73 -1.93 -9.19
CA LEU A 129 7.32 -3.27 -9.16
C LEU A 129 6.50 -4.29 -9.94
N TYR A 130 5.17 -4.23 -9.91
CA TYR A 130 4.32 -5.08 -10.75
C TYR A 130 4.49 -4.78 -12.24
N ARG A 131 4.67 -3.51 -12.62
CA ARG A 131 4.98 -3.12 -13.99
C ARG A 131 6.35 -3.66 -14.42
N ALA A 132 7.36 -3.50 -13.58
CA ALA A 132 8.70 -4.04 -13.82
C ALA A 132 8.70 -5.57 -13.91
N ALA A 133 7.89 -6.26 -13.09
CA ALA A 133 7.70 -7.70 -13.17
C ALA A 133 7.17 -8.15 -14.54
N ASP A 134 6.16 -7.45 -15.07
CA ASP A 134 5.60 -7.71 -16.41
C ASP A 134 6.67 -7.55 -17.50
N GLU A 135 7.45 -6.45 -17.44
CA GLU A 135 8.54 -6.16 -18.38
C GLU A 135 9.69 -7.18 -18.31
N GLN A 136 9.92 -7.78 -17.15
CA GLN A 136 10.95 -8.80 -16.91
C GLN A 136 10.47 -10.23 -17.17
N GLY A 137 9.30 -10.40 -17.81
CA GLY A 137 8.78 -11.71 -18.20
C GLY A 137 7.74 -12.30 -17.25
N SER A 138 7.04 -11.46 -16.48
CA SER A 138 5.98 -11.85 -15.54
C SER A 138 6.47 -12.83 -14.46
N THR A 139 7.59 -12.49 -13.83
CA THR A 139 8.17 -13.28 -12.73
C THR A 139 7.83 -12.67 -11.36
N PRO A 140 7.63 -13.47 -10.30
CA PRO A 140 7.44 -12.94 -8.95
C PRO A 140 8.71 -12.26 -8.42
N GLN A 141 9.88 -12.62 -8.97
CA GLN A 141 11.15 -11.97 -8.68
C GLN A 141 11.38 -10.81 -9.64
N VAL A 142 11.73 -9.65 -9.10
CA VAL A 142 11.91 -8.40 -9.85
C VAL A 142 13.25 -7.78 -9.46
N CYS A 143 14.02 -7.37 -10.46
CA CYS A 143 15.24 -6.58 -10.29
C CYS A 143 14.98 -5.12 -10.65
N PHE A 144 15.44 -4.15 -9.87
CA PHE A 144 15.28 -2.73 -10.21
C PHE A 144 16.38 -1.86 -9.60
N GLU A 145 16.64 -0.72 -10.25
CA GLU A 145 17.52 0.32 -9.75
C GLU A 145 16.73 1.34 -8.92
N SER A 146 17.28 1.70 -7.76
CA SER A 146 16.67 2.67 -6.84
C SER A 146 16.47 4.04 -7.47
N ASN A 147 17.39 4.46 -8.34
CA ASN A 147 17.32 5.76 -9.00
C ASN A 147 16.19 5.79 -10.04
N GLU A 148 15.99 4.72 -10.80
CA GLU A 148 14.88 4.61 -11.77
C GLU A 148 13.52 4.64 -11.04
N LEU A 149 13.42 3.95 -9.90
CA LEU A 149 12.23 4.01 -9.06
C LEU A 149 11.96 5.44 -8.55
N LEU A 150 12.99 6.16 -8.10
CA LEU A 150 12.84 7.56 -7.67
C LEU A 150 12.36 8.47 -8.81
N GLU A 151 12.89 8.30 -10.02
CA GLU A 151 12.46 9.05 -11.20
C GLU A 151 11.00 8.73 -11.56
N ALA A 152 10.61 7.45 -11.53
CA ALA A 152 9.24 7.02 -11.77
C ALA A 152 8.24 7.56 -10.73
N LEU A 153 8.67 7.72 -9.48
CA LEU A 153 7.91 8.38 -8.42
C LEU A 153 7.89 9.91 -8.55
N GLY A 154 8.55 10.48 -9.56
CA GLY A 154 8.54 11.92 -9.85
C GLY A 154 9.58 12.74 -9.09
N TYR A 155 10.52 12.11 -8.41
CA TYR A 155 11.62 12.84 -7.77
C TYR A 155 12.63 13.33 -8.80
N SER A 156 13.21 14.49 -8.54
CA SER A 156 14.25 15.09 -9.38
C SER A 156 15.62 15.02 -8.69
N ARG A 157 16.66 14.92 -9.51
CA ARG A 157 18.05 15.01 -9.06
C ARG A 157 18.41 16.46 -8.71
N SER A 158 19.29 16.65 -7.73
CA SER A 158 19.93 17.93 -7.47
C SER A 158 20.95 18.29 -8.56
N ASN A 159 21.47 19.52 -8.52
CA ASN A 159 22.42 20.04 -9.52
C ASN A 159 23.71 19.22 -9.66
N ASP A 160 24.07 18.44 -8.63
CA ASP A 160 25.20 17.50 -8.62
C ASP A 160 24.86 16.13 -9.25
N GLY A 161 23.66 15.96 -9.81
CA GLY A 161 23.17 14.74 -10.45
C GLY A 161 22.71 13.65 -9.49
N ARG A 162 22.68 13.91 -8.18
CA ARG A 162 22.29 12.93 -7.14
C ARG A 162 20.88 13.18 -6.65
N PHE A 163 20.27 12.18 -6.00
CA PHE A 163 19.03 12.40 -5.27
C PHE A 163 19.31 12.95 -3.87
N PRO A 164 18.48 13.86 -3.34
CA PRO A 164 18.60 14.33 -1.96
C PRO A 164 18.61 13.17 -0.96
N ALA A 165 19.46 13.26 0.06
CA ALA A 165 19.61 12.21 1.08
C ALA A 165 18.28 11.88 1.77
N GLU A 166 17.45 12.88 2.03
CA GLU A 166 16.13 12.70 2.64
C GLU A 166 15.19 11.83 1.79
N VAL A 167 15.18 12.04 0.47
CA VAL A 167 14.39 11.27 -0.49
C VAL A 167 14.86 9.82 -0.52
N ARG A 168 16.19 9.61 -0.55
CA ARG A 168 16.77 8.25 -0.50
C ARG A 168 16.44 7.54 0.81
N ALA A 169 16.58 8.23 1.94
CA ALA A 169 16.25 7.69 3.26
C ALA A 169 14.75 7.40 3.40
N GLN A 170 13.89 8.16 2.72
CA GLN A 170 12.46 7.91 2.71
C GLN A 170 12.13 6.65 1.89
N LEU A 171 12.68 6.51 0.69
CA LEU A 171 12.48 5.30 -0.12
C LEU A 171 13.01 4.05 0.60
N ASN A 172 14.17 4.13 1.27
CA ASN A 172 14.69 3.01 2.06
C ASN A 172 13.69 2.58 3.13
N ARG A 173 13.12 3.54 3.88
CA ARG A 173 12.10 3.26 4.91
C ARG A 173 10.86 2.59 4.31
N ASP A 174 10.44 2.98 3.12
CA ASP A 174 9.30 2.37 2.44
C ASP A 174 9.58 0.93 2.00
N LEU A 175 10.74 0.67 1.40
CA LEU A 175 11.14 -0.69 1.01
C LEU A 175 11.28 -1.62 2.22
N VAL A 176 11.88 -1.12 3.31
CA VAL A 176 12.02 -1.88 4.56
C VAL A 176 10.67 -2.18 5.20
N ALA A 177 9.75 -1.20 5.22
CA ALA A 177 8.40 -1.42 5.74
C ALA A 177 7.65 -2.48 4.93
N LEU A 178 7.74 -2.41 3.59
CA LEU A 178 7.16 -3.42 2.69
C LEU A 178 7.79 -4.81 2.87
N HIS A 179 9.10 -4.87 3.15
CA HIS A 179 9.84 -6.10 3.38
C HIS A 179 9.47 -6.80 4.69
N ARG A 180 9.36 -6.04 5.79
CA ARG A 180 9.22 -6.59 7.15
C ARG A 180 7.78 -6.91 7.53
N MET A 181 6.82 -6.26 6.90
CA MET A 181 5.42 -6.42 7.28
C MET A 181 4.84 -7.70 6.70
N GLU A 182 4.19 -8.48 7.55
CA GLU A 182 3.31 -9.56 7.15
C GLU A 182 1.86 -9.10 7.18
N LEU A 183 1.10 -9.51 6.18
CA LEU A 183 -0.35 -9.49 6.20
C LEU A 183 -0.85 -10.86 6.64
N VAL A 184 -1.69 -10.88 7.67
CA VAL A 184 -2.48 -12.03 8.09
C VAL A 184 -3.92 -11.77 7.69
N ILE A 185 -4.46 -12.64 6.85
CA ILE A 185 -5.77 -12.48 6.21
C ILE A 185 -6.52 -13.82 6.25
N PRO A 186 -7.85 -13.82 6.39
CA PRO A 186 -8.64 -15.03 6.22
C PRO A 186 -8.38 -15.64 4.84
N ASP A 187 -8.25 -16.96 4.77
CA ASP A 187 -8.06 -17.66 3.50
C ASP A 187 -9.33 -17.53 2.63
N PRO A 188 -9.26 -16.85 1.47
CA PRO A 188 -10.42 -16.67 0.61
C PRO A 188 -10.93 -17.97 -0.01
N GLU A 189 -10.11 -19.03 -0.03
CA GLU A 189 -10.47 -20.36 -0.55
C GLU A 189 -11.06 -21.28 0.54
N GLN A 190 -11.20 -20.80 1.78
CA GLN A 190 -11.72 -21.60 2.88
C GLN A 190 -13.19 -22.01 2.64
N ASP A 191 -13.47 -23.30 2.79
CA ASP A 191 -14.84 -23.84 2.79
C ASP A 191 -15.65 -23.22 3.95
N ALA A 192 -16.84 -22.70 3.63
CA ALA A 192 -17.77 -22.14 4.61
C ALA A 192 -18.18 -23.16 5.70
N ASN A 193 -18.06 -24.46 5.43
CA ASN A 193 -18.35 -25.53 6.38
C ASN A 193 -17.10 -26.06 7.13
N ALA A 194 -15.93 -25.45 6.94
CA ALA A 194 -14.71 -25.91 7.60
C ALA A 194 -14.79 -25.73 9.12
N SER A 195 -14.43 -26.79 9.87
CA SER A 195 -14.38 -26.77 11.34
C SER A 195 -13.23 -25.94 11.93
N ARG A 196 -12.31 -25.46 11.08
CA ARG A 196 -11.15 -24.66 11.46
C ARG A 196 -11.07 -23.41 10.60
N ALA A 197 -10.77 -22.27 11.21
CA ALA A 197 -10.39 -21.06 10.49
C ALA A 197 -8.98 -21.21 9.92
N VAL A 198 -8.78 -20.85 8.66
CA VAL A 198 -7.48 -20.84 7.99
C VAL A 198 -7.14 -19.41 7.63
N TYR A 199 -5.91 -19.01 7.95
CA TYR A 199 -5.39 -17.69 7.63
C TYR A 199 -4.15 -17.82 6.76
N LEU A 200 -4.05 -16.95 5.76
CA LEU A 200 -2.82 -16.78 4.99
C LEU A 200 -1.94 -15.74 5.67
N VAL A 201 -0.65 -16.05 5.76
CA VAL A 201 0.39 -15.12 6.23
C VAL A 201 1.34 -14.86 5.07
N LYS A 202 1.42 -13.61 4.60
CA LYS A 202 2.27 -13.24 3.46
C LYS A 202 2.88 -11.85 3.62
N ASN A 203 4.16 -11.71 3.25
CA ASN A 203 4.72 -10.39 2.95
C ASN A 203 4.25 -9.93 1.57
N ILE A 204 4.05 -8.62 1.41
CA ILE A 204 3.76 -8.04 0.08
C ILE A 204 5.00 -8.09 -0.79
N LEU A 205 6.15 -7.79 -0.19
CA LEU A 205 7.46 -7.72 -0.81
C LEU A 205 8.47 -8.39 0.11
N ARG A 206 9.44 -9.10 -0.45
CA ARG A 206 10.61 -9.61 0.27
C ARG A 206 11.88 -9.20 -0.45
N ILE A 207 12.81 -8.55 0.25
CA ILE A 207 14.12 -8.24 -0.32
C ILE A 207 14.96 -9.52 -0.28
N GLU A 208 15.42 -9.96 -1.45
CA GLU A 208 16.24 -11.16 -1.60
C GLU A 208 17.72 -10.80 -1.74
N LYS A 209 18.01 -9.72 -2.50
CA LYS A 209 19.36 -9.21 -2.73
C LYS A 209 19.33 -7.69 -2.84
N PHE A 210 20.46 -7.07 -2.53
CA PHE A 210 20.72 -5.67 -2.80
C PHE A 210 22.13 -5.50 -3.37
N ALA A 211 22.32 -4.48 -4.19
CA ALA A 211 23.58 -4.14 -4.82
C ALA A 211 23.98 -2.71 -4.42
N VAL A 212 25.26 -2.51 -4.09
CA VAL A 212 25.84 -1.21 -3.80
C VAL A 212 27.07 -1.03 -4.68
N ASP A 213 27.13 0.07 -5.41
CA ASP A 213 28.24 0.37 -6.31
C ASP A 213 29.52 0.60 -5.53
N LYS A 214 30.50 -0.28 -5.75
CA LYS A 214 31.82 -0.23 -5.09
C LYS A 214 32.63 1.02 -5.44
N GLY A 215 32.28 1.71 -6.53
CA GLY A 215 33.05 2.84 -7.08
C GLY A 215 32.87 4.19 -6.37
N GLY A 216 31.90 4.34 -5.47
CA GLY A 216 31.57 5.65 -4.89
C GLY A 216 31.39 5.71 -3.38
N ARG A 217 31.15 4.57 -2.70
CA ARG A 217 30.82 4.55 -1.26
C ARG A 217 31.88 3.81 -0.45
N LYS A 218 33.00 4.49 -0.16
CA LYS A 218 34.04 3.96 0.76
C LYS A 218 33.54 3.71 2.18
N THR A 219 32.37 4.24 2.54
CA THR A 219 31.81 4.25 3.91
C THR A 219 30.55 3.39 4.08
N PHE A 220 30.21 2.52 3.12
CA PHE A 220 29.04 1.66 3.28
C PHE A 220 29.28 0.64 4.40
N ASP A 221 28.45 0.70 5.44
CA ASP A 221 28.58 -0.14 6.62
C ASP A 221 27.98 -1.53 6.36
N TRP A 222 28.82 -2.45 5.88
CA TRP A 222 28.44 -3.84 5.60
C TRP A 222 27.95 -4.60 6.83
N GLN A 223 28.43 -4.25 8.02
CA GLN A 223 27.99 -4.91 9.26
C GLN A 223 26.56 -4.52 9.60
N LYS A 224 26.18 -3.26 9.37
CA LYS A 224 24.81 -2.77 9.60
C LYS A 224 23.86 -2.95 8.42
N ALA A 225 24.38 -3.26 7.24
CA ALA A 225 23.58 -3.55 6.05
C ALA A 225 22.63 -4.75 6.24
N ALA A 226 22.99 -5.69 7.13
CA ALA A 226 22.16 -6.85 7.48
C ALA A 226 20.81 -6.47 8.14
N ASP A 227 20.72 -5.28 8.75
CA ASP A 227 19.48 -4.77 9.34
C ASP A 227 18.62 -4.03 8.29
N TYR A 228 19.08 -3.85 7.04
CA TYR A 228 18.38 -3.10 5.97
C TYR A 228 18.04 -1.63 6.29
N THR A 229 18.35 -1.16 7.50
CA THR A 229 17.82 0.11 8.00
C THR A 229 18.72 1.31 7.79
N HIS A 230 19.95 1.12 7.29
CA HIS A 230 20.97 2.16 7.31
C HIS A 230 21.00 3.06 6.07
N GLU A 231 20.95 2.50 4.85
CA GLU A 231 21.01 3.30 3.63
C GLU A 231 20.29 2.59 2.47
N LEU A 232 19.73 3.38 1.56
CA LEU A 232 19.21 2.91 0.28
C LEU A 232 20.35 2.35 -0.58
N ALA A 233 20.24 1.09 -0.98
CA ALA A 233 21.13 0.44 -1.93
C ALA A 233 20.91 0.99 -3.35
N ASP A 234 21.82 0.69 -4.28
CA ASP A 234 21.74 1.18 -5.66
C ASP A 234 20.75 0.37 -6.48
N GLY A 235 20.74 -0.96 -6.29
CA GLY A 235 19.76 -1.86 -6.90
C GLY A 235 19.27 -2.93 -5.94
N TYR A 236 18.13 -3.53 -6.25
CA TYR A 236 17.50 -4.58 -5.46
C TYR A 236 16.99 -5.73 -6.33
N THR A 237 17.01 -6.93 -5.78
CA THR A 237 16.19 -8.07 -6.23
C THR A 237 15.17 -8.36 -5.14
N VAL A 238 13.89 -8.31 -5.50
CA VAL A 238 12.78 -8.53 -4.57
C VAL A 238 11.85 -9.63 -5.07
N SER A 239 11.14 -10.28 -4.16
CA SER A 239 10.05 -11.22 -4.45
C SER A 239 8.70 -10.60 -4.05
N LEU A 240 7.71 -10.70 -4.94
CA LEU A 240 6.35 -10.22 -4.73
C LEU A 240 5.45 -11.35 -4.23
N GLY A 241 5.07 -11.34 -2.94
CA GLY A 241 4.44 -12.49 -2.27
C GLY A 241 3.01 -12.82 -2.71
N PHE A 242 2.36 -11.90 -3.43
CA PHE A 242 1.02 -12.07 -4.01
C PHE A 242 1.06 -12.31 -5.52
N PHE A 243 2.23 -12.42 -6.13
CA PHE A 243 2.32 -12.53 -7.59
C PHE A 243 1.89 -13.92 -8.12
N ASP A 244 1.92 -14.96 -7.28
CA ASP A 244 1.59 -16.33 -7.70
C ASP A 244 0.14 -16.51 -8.15
N THR A 245 -0.78 -15.64 -7.76
CA THR A 245 -2.19 -15.65 -8.18
C THR A 245 -2.38 -15.18 -9.62
N ILE A 246 -1.47 -14.34 -10.15
CA ILE A 246 -1.40 -14.03 -11.58
C ILE A 246 -1.06 -15.28 -12.40
N LYS A 247 -0.20 -16.18 -11.89
CA LYS A 247 0.17 -17.43 -12.58
C LYS A 247 -1.02 -18.40 -12.70
N ARG A 248 -1.99 -18.32 -11.78
CA ARG A 248 -3.23 -19.12 -11.82
C ARG A 248 -4.25 -18.60 -12.86
N GLY A 249 -4.01 -17.42 -13.44
CA GLY A 249 -4.58 -17.01 -14.73
C GLY A 249 -5.96 -16.33 -14.71
N SER A 250 -6.65 -16.29 -13.57
CA SER A 250 -8.06 -15.84 -13.49
C SER A 250 -8.34 -14.63 -12.58
N ASP A 251 -7.43 -14.23 -11.68
CA ASP A 251 -7.74 -13.21 -10.66
C ASP A 251 -6.74 -12.03 -10.68
N TYR A 252 -6.81 -11.22 -11.73
CA TYR A 252 -5.98 -10.02 -11.87
C TYR A 252 -6.69 -8.88 -12.60
N LEU A 253 -6.23 -7.66 -12.32
CA LEU A 253 -6.56 -6.45 -13.04
C LEU A 253 -5.51 -6.19 -14.13
N LEU A 254 -5.97 -5.70 -15.27
CA LEU A 254 -5.11 -5.09 -16.28
C LEU A 254 -5.05 -3.60 -16.00
N LEU A 255 -3.85 -3.12 -15.65
CA LEU A 255 -3.59 -1.72 -15.35
C LEU A 255 -2.75 -1.10 -16.47
N SER A 256 -3.10 0.10 -16.92
CA SER A 256 -2.38 0.80 -17.99
C SER A 256 -0.93 1.07 -17.58
N LYS A 257 0.02 0.85 -18.51
CA LYS A 257 1.44 1.17 -18.31
C LYS A 257 1.68 2.67 -18.12
N ASP A 258 0.74 3.50 -18.53
CA ASP A 258 0.79 4.96 -18.41
C ASP A 258 0.14 5.50 -17.12
N ILE A 259 -0.13 4.64 -16.14
CA ILE A 259 -0.56 5.11 -14.81
C ILE A 259 0.52 6.01 -14.23
N ASP A 260 0.11 7.22 -13.84
CA ASP A 260 0.96 8.19 -13.18
C ASP A 260 1.24 7.76 -11.73
N LEU A 261 2.52 7.50 -11.45
CA LEU A 261 3.02 7.10 -10.14
C LEU A 261 3.61 8.27 -9.35
N LYS A 262 3.64 9.48 -9.93
CA LYS A 262 4.28 10.64 -9.32
C LYS A 262 3.67 10.94 -7.96
N GLN A 263 4.54 11.13 -6.99
CA GLN A 263 4.16 11.54 -5.65
C GLN A 263 4.48 13.03 -5.50
N LYS A 264 3.54 13.81 -4.96
CA LYS A 264 3.79 15.24 -4.69
C LYS A 264 4.97 15.37 -3.72
N PRO A 265 6.07 16.03 -4.11
CA PRO A 265 7.21 16.27 -3.21
C PRO A 265 6.71 17.02 -1.96
N ASN A 266 7.12 16.59 -0.78
CA ASN A 266 6.75 17.17 0.53
C ASN A 266 5.26 17.12 0.90
N ALA A 267 4.40 16.48 0.09
CA ALA A 267 3.02 16.24 0.50
C ALA A 267 2.96 15.15 1.57
N GLN A 268 2.09 15.34 2.56
CA GLN A 268 1.84 14.30 3.56
C GLN A 268 1.23 13.08 2.84
N ALA A 269 1.98 11.98 2.73
CA ALA A 269 1.55 10.79 1.99
C ALA A 269 0.18 10.26 2.45
N SER A 270 -0.15 10.37 3.74
CA SER A 270 -1.47 9.99 4.27
C SER A 270 -2.64 10.82 3.70
N ARG A 271 -2.37 11.99 3.13
CA ARG A 271 -3.34 12.88 2.48
C ARG A 271 -3.28 12.82 0.95
N ASN A 272 -2.54 11.87 0.37
CA ASN A 272 -2.64 11.60 -1.07
C ASN A 272 -3.96 10.85 -1.35
N TYR A 273 -5.06 11.59 -1.30
CA TYR A 273 -6.42 11.09 -1.49
C TYR A 273 -6.62 10.54 -2.91
N ARG A 274 -5.90 11.07 -3.91
CA ARG A 274 -5.90 10.59 -5.28
C ARG A 274 -5.52 9.12 -5.35
N MET A 275 -4.31 8.79 -4.90
CA MET A 275 -3.83 7.40 -4.90
C MET A 275 -4.69 6.50 -3.99
N LYS A 276 -5.19 7.01 -2.86
CA LYS A 276 -6.13 6.26 -2.00
C LYS A 276 -7.43 5.90 -2.72
N LEU A 277 -8.07 6.87 -3.38
CA LEU A 277 -9.31 6.64 -4.12
C LEU A 277 -9.05 5.69 -5.30
N GLN A 278 -7.99 5.91 -6.07
CA GLN A 278 -7.61 5.06 -7.18
C GLN A 278 -7.38 3.60 -6.74
N THR A 279 -6.63 3.40 -5.66
CA THR A 279 -6.37 2.09 -5.05
C THR A 279 -7.66 1.43 -4.56
N TYR A 280 -8.55 2.22 -3.95
CA TYR A 280 -9.85 1.72 -3.50
C TYR A 280 -10.73 1.28 -4.68
N LEU A 281 -10.80 2.07 -5.75
CA LEU A 281 -11.55 1.71 -6.95
C LEU A 281 -10.98 0.44 -7.60
N TRP A 282 -9.66 0.27 -7.68
CA TRP A 282 -9.06 -0.98 -8.16
C TRP A 282 -9.44 -2.17 -7.28
N GLY A 283 -9.34 -2.05 -5.95
CA GLY A 283 -9.77 -3.12 -5.04
C GLY A 283 -11.23 -3.49 -5.21
N ARG A 284 -12.11 -2.50 -5.44
CA ARG A 284 -13.53 -2.73 -5.76
C ARG A 284 -13.71 -3.39 -7.12
N MET A 285 -12.96 -3.00 -8.16
CA MET A 285 -12.99 -3.65 -9.47
C MET A 285 -12.50 -5.10 -9.46
N ALA A 286 -11.63 -5.46 -8.52
CA ALA A 286 -11.16 -6.84 -8.35
C ALA A 286 -12.25 -7.75 -7.76
N TRP A 287 -13.17 -7.19 -6.95
CA TRP A 287 -14.12 -7.97 -6.16
C TRP A 287 -15.58 -7.81 -6.57
N ASP A 288 -15.97 -6.65 -7.07
CA ASP A 288 -17.32 -6.37 -7.53
C ASP A 288 -17.45 -6.61 -9.03
N ASP A 289 -18.62 -7.07 -9.44
CA ASP A 289 -19.01 -7.04 -10.84
C ASP A 289 -19.42 -5.61 -11.24
N LEU A 290 -18.86 -5.15 -12.36
CA LEU A 290 -19.25 -3.88 -12.94
C LEU A 290 -20.68 -3.99 -13.49
N GLN A 291 -21.57 -3.11 -13.05
CA GLN A 291 -22.91 -2.99 -13.61
C GLN A 291 -22.81 -2.54 -15.06
N GLU A 292 -23.54 -3.23 -15.94
CA GLU A 292 -23.50 -3.00 -17.39
C GLU A 292 -22.06 -3.06 -17.96
N GLY A 293 -21.16 -3.79 -17.30
CA GLY A 293 -19.76 -3.94 -17.70
C GLY A 293 -18.86 -2.70 -17.54
N GLN A 294 -19.37 -1.58 -17.02
CA GLN A 294 -18.61 -0.32 -16.95
C GLN A 294 -18.86 0.54 -15.70
N TYR A 295 -19.92 0.25 -14.93
CA TYR A 295 -20.29 1.07 -13.78
C TYR A 295 -19.95 0.39 -12.46
N LEU A 296 -19.26 1.13 -11.60
CA LEU A 296 -18.98 0.73 -10.22
C LEU A 296 -19.80 1.60 -9.26
N ASN A 297 -20.64 0.97 -8.44
CA ASN A 297 -21.42 1.67 -7.43
C ASN A 297 -20.75 1.54 -6.07
N VAL A 298 -20.51 2.66 -5.41
CA VAL A 298 -19.86 2.66 -4.09
C VAL A 298 -20.63 3.59 -3.15
N SER A 299 -20.88 3.16 -1.92
CA SER A 299 -21.52 4.01 -0.93
C SER A 299 -20.63 5.22 -0.61
N LEU A 300 -21.23 6.40 -0.47
CA LEU A 300 -20.52 7.62 -0.09
C LEU A 300 -19.87 7.48 1.30
N ALA A 301 -20.51 6.74 2.21
CA ALA A 301 -19.94 6.49 3.53
C ALA A 301 -18.64 5.67 3.44
N TYR A 302 -18.58 4.64 2.58
CA TYR A 302 -17.35 3.86 2.37
C TYR A 302 -16.27 4.66 1.66
N LEU A 303 -16.61 5.51 0.68
CA LEU A 303 -15.64 6.42 0.06
C LEU A 303 -14.98 7.31 1.11
N LEU A 304 -15.77 7.95 1.97
CA LEU A 304 -15.24 8.79 3.05
C LEU A 304 -14.42 7.98 4.06
N LYS A 305 -14.84 6.75 4.40
CA LYS A 305 -14.12 5.85 5.31
C LYS A 305 -12.75 5.47 4.77
N HIS A 306 -12.66 4.98 3.53
CA HIS A 306 -11.41 4.49 2.93
C HIS A 306 -10.45 5.60 2.52
N LEU A 307 -10.96 6.80 2.20
CA LEU A 307 -10.10 7.97 2.04
C LEU A 307 -9.66 8.55 3.39
N GLU A 308 -10.25 8.09 4.50
CA GLU A 308 -10.04 8.60 5.87
C GLU A 308 -10.42 10.07 6.02
N LEU A 309 -11.44 10.49 5.30
CA LEU A 309 -12.05 11.82 5.38
C LEU A 309 -13.02 11.87 6.55
N PHE A 310 -12.45 11.78 7.75
CA PHE A 310 -13.16 11.81 9.03
C PHE A 310 -13.31 13.24 9.58
N GLY A 311 -14.17 13.40 10.58
CA GLY A 311 -14.37 14.65 11.32
C GLY A 311 -15.75 15.27 11.16
N ASN A 312 -15.99 16.34 11.92
CA ASN A 312 -17.33 16.92 12.07
C ASN A 312 -17.79 17.74 10.86
N ASN A 313 -16.85 18.20 10.02
CA ASN A 313 -17.17 19.02 8.84
C ASN A 313 -17.45 18.13 7.61
N LYS A 314 -18.64 17.55 7.58
CA LYS A 314 -19.10 16.67 6.48
C LYS A 314 -19.05 17.37 5.11
N SER A 315 -19.33 18.67 5.06
CA SER A 315 -19.31 19.45 3.81
C SER A 315 -17.90 19.53 3.22
N ARG A 316 -16.90 19.88 4.06
CA ARG A 316 -15.49 19.90 3.65
C ARG A 316 -15.02 18.54 3.18
N ASN A 317 -15.38 17.47 3.89
CA ASN A 317 -14.96 16.12 3.54
C ASN A 317 -15.53 15.68 2.19
N LYS A 318 -16.81 15.99 1.92
CA LYS A 318 -17.40 15.78 0.59
C LYS A 318 -16.71 16.61 -0.49
N ALA A 319 -16.39 17.88 -0.21
CA ALA A 319 -15.70 18.74 -1.18
C ALA A 319 -14.33 18.16 -1.57
N ILE A 320 -13.54 17.69 -0.61
CA ILE A 320 -12.24 17.03 -0.88
C ILE A 320 -12.45 15.76 -1.72
N LEU A 321 -13.43 14.92 -1.37
CA LEU A 321 -13.72 13.72 -2.16
C LEU A 321 -14.03 14.06 -3.62
N TYR A 322 -14.91 15.04 -3.87
CA TYR A 322 -15.29 15.41 -5.23
C TYR A 322 -14.16 16.10 -6.00
N GLU A 323 -13.34 16.91 -5.35
CA GLU A 323 -12.12 17.46 -5.96
C GLU A 323 -11.18 16.35 -6.46
N VAL A 324 -11.02 15.28 -5.67
CA VAL A 324 -10.19 14.12 -6.01
C VAL A 324 -10.82 13.27 -7.13
N ILE A 325 -12.15 13.14 -7.15
CA ILE A 325 -12.86 12.48 -8.26
C ILE A 325 -12.64 13.25 -9.57
N GLU A 326 -12.77 14.59 -9.51
CA GLU A 326 -12.49 15.44 -10.66
C GLU A 326 -11.01 15.41 -11.08
N GLU A 327 -10.07 15.26 -10.15
CA GLU A 327 -8.65 15.02 -10.46
C GLU A 327 -8.47 13.72 -11.25
N LEU A 328 -9.01 12.59 -10.77
CA LEU A 328 -8.93 11.29 -11.46
C LEU A 328 -9.68 11.24 -12.81
N LYS A 329 -10.67 12.12 -12.99
CA LYS A 329 -11.35 12.35 -14.27
C LYS A 329 -10.48 13.18 -15.23
N ARG A 330 -9.84 14.23 -14.71
CA ARG A 330 -8.96 15.16 -15.44
C ARG A 330 -7.54 14.67 -15.70
N GLU A 331 -7.11 13.55 -15.13
CA GLU A 331 -5.88 12.85 -15.54
C GLU A 331 -5.85 12.53 -17.05
N GLY A 332 -6.97 12.71 -17.76
CA GLY A 332 -7.08 12.77 -19.22
C GLY A 332 -7.01 14.14 -19.90
N GLU A 333 -6.45 15.18 -19.27
CA GLU A 333 -6.27 16.50 -19.89
C GLU A 333 -5.04 16.61 -20.82
N ASP A 334 -4.14 15.62 -20.80
CA ASP A 334 -3.23 15.38 -21.92
C ASP A 334 -4.06 14.76 -23.06
N PRO A 335 -4.07 15.32 -24.28
CA PRO A 335 -4.83 14.78 -25.42
C PRO A 335 -4.52 13.30 -25.77
N LYS A 336 -3.50 12.70 -25.17
CA LYS A 336 -3.12 11.29 -25.32
C LYS A 336 -3.40 10.41 -24.09
N SER A 337 -3.94 11.00 -23.03
CA SER A 337 -4.18 10.38 -21.73
C SER A 337 -5.69 10.40 -21.47
N GLU A 338 -6.28 9.32 -20.96
CA GLU A 338 -7.67 9.35 -20.45
C GLU A 338 -7.65 9.15 -18.92
N GLY A 339 -8.59 9.70 -18.15
CA GLY A 339 -8.67 9.45 -16.70
C GLY A 339 -9.11 8.01 -16.37
N LEU A 340 -8.89 7.54 -15.13
CA LEU A 340 -9.49 6.29 -14.64
C LEU A 340 -11.03 6.38 -14.60
N ILE A 341 -11.54 7.57 -14.28
CA ILE A 341 -12.97 7.86 -14.20
C ILE A 341 -13.36 8.61 -15.47
N VAL A 342 -14.29 8.06 -16.24
CA VAL A 342 -14.88 8.75 -17.40
C VAL A 342 -15.93 9.76 -16.93
N ASP A 343 -16.79 9.32 -16.01
CA ASP A 343 -17.83 10.15 -15.42
C ASP A 343 -18.30 9.59 -14.07
N TYR A 344 -19.06 10.38 -13.31
CA TYR A 344 -19.68 9.91 -12.07
C TYR A 344 -21.03 10.57 -11.83
N LYS A 345 -21.89 9.90 -11.05
CA LYS A 345 -23.19 10.41 -10.62
C LYS A 345 -23.49 10.04 -9.18
N GLU A 346 -23.89 11.03 -8.39
CA GLU A 346 -24.46 10.79 -7.06
C GLU A 346 -25.92 10.32 -7.22
N VAL A 347 -26.23 9.18 -6.60
CA VAL A 347 -27.56 8.57 -6.54
C VAL A 347 -28.00 8.56 -5.08
N VAL A 348 -29.01 9.36 -4.78
CA VAL A 348 -29.58 9.49 -3.42
C VAL A 348 -30.72 8.49 -3.27
N ASN A 349 -30.54 7.52 -2.39
CA ASN A 349 -31.58 6.60 -1.95
C ASN A 349 -32.13 7.04 -0.58
N ARG A 350 -33.31 6.54 -0.18
CA ARG A 350 -34.01 6.97 1.05
C ARG A 350 -33.16 6.98 2.34
N LYS A 351 -32.15 6.10 2.45
CA LYS A 351 -31.29 5.97 3.64
C LYS A 351 -29.79 6.03 3.33
N SER A 352 -29.40 6.14 2.07
CA SER A 352 -27.99 6.05 1.68
C SER A 352 -27.70 6.86 0.43
N VAL A 353 -26.46 7.31 0.31
CA VAL A 353 -25.96 7.97 -0.90
C VAL A 353 -24.94 7.05 -1.54
N THR A 354 -25.11 6.79 -2.82
CA THR A 354 -24.18 5.98 -3.62
C THR A 354 -23.59 6.85 -4.72
N VAL A 355 -22.30 6.75 -4.96
CA VAL A 355 -21.64 7.34 -6.12
C VAL A 355 -21.46 6.24 -7.15
N ARG A 356 -22.03 6.45 -8.34
CA ARG A 356 -21.83 5.58 -9.49
C ARG A 356 -20.69 6.14 -10.33
N PHE A 357 -19.60 5.38 -10.46
CA PHE A 357 -18.46 5.70 -11.30
C PHE A 357 -18.58 4.97 -12.63
N LYS A 358 -18.34 5.67 -13.74
CA LYS A 358 -18.08 5.05 -15.05
C LYS A 358 -16.58 4.86 -15.19
N ILE A 359 -16.12 3.62 -15.13
CA ILE A 359 -14.69 3.28 -15.18
C ILE A 359 -14.20 3.27 -16.62
N ASN A 360 -12.98 3.77 -16.83
CA ASN A 360 -12.32 3.72 -18.12
C ASN A 360 -11.61 2.36 -18.34
N PRO A 361 -12.09 1.51 -19.26
CA PRO A 361 -11.46 0.21 -19.54
C PRO A 361 -10.06 0.34 -20.18
N ASN A 362 -9.71 1.50 -20.74
CA ASN A 362 -8.37 1.78 -21.25
C ASN A 362 -7.35 2.03 -20.13
N ARG A 363 -7.81 2.26 -18.90
CA ARG A 363 -6.96 2.51 -17.73
C ARG A 363 -6.90 1.37 -16.76
N ALA A 364 -8.05 0.78 -16.47
CA ALA A 364 -8.14 -0.40 -15.64
C ALA A 364 -9.31 -1.25 -16.11
N ARG A 365 -9.10 -2.56 -16.16
CA ARG A 365 -10.20 -3.52 -16.38
C ARG A 365 -9.87 -4.85 -15.72
N ARG A 366 -10.89 -5.53 -15.22
CA ARG A 366 -10.77 -6.94 -14.81
C ARG A 366 -10.67 -7.78 -16.08
N LYS A 367 -9.79 -8.77 -16.10
CA LYS A 367 -9.83 -9.76 -17.19
C LYS A 367 -11.11 -10.55 -17.06
N SER A 368 -11.98 -10.50 -18.07
CA SER A 368 -13.12 -11.41 -18.13
C SER A 368 -12.59 -12.84 -18.20
N SER A 369 -13.10 -13.73 -17.35
CA SER A 369 -13.04 -15.15 -17.61
C SER A 369 -13.62 -15.36 -19.01
N ALA A 370 -12.80 -15.85 -19.94
CA ALA A 370 -13.29 -16.25 -21.25
C ALA A 370 -14.45 -17.23 -21.05
N SER A 371 -15.59 -16.93 -21.66
CA SER A 371 -16.75 -17.83 -21.74
C SER A 371 -16.46 -18.95 -22.72
#